data_AF-A0A8S1TQW5-F1
#
_entry.id   AF-A0A8S1TQW5-F1
#
_cell.length_a   1.000
_cell.length_b   1.000
_cell.length_c   1.000
_cell.angle_alpha   90.00
_cell.angle_beta   90.00
_cell.angle_gamma   90.00
#
_symmetry.space_group_name_H-M   'P 1'
#
loop_
_entity.id
_entity.type
_entity.pdbx_description
1 polymer ?
#
loop_
_entity_poly.entity_id
_entity_poly.type
_entity_poly.pdbx_seq_one_letter_code
_entity_poly.pdbx_strand_id
1 'polypeptide(L)'
;MGNQKSLEEKVKSSMVQLHKMGFQLKQNESTISELKNYNPKKGQGTAVRDAILFGFTKILNAMIILKNCEQLDQYKFVHIVLTDGEDNSSSTSISNLSAILNKVKDICRTLIIGIDMKKEQLPYISKECEYYDVRSSEIESLFHRISVSLGLKVTTAVGAIVQNDVGVIAVSQKKELSLNLRRCKYMIMLTIDGSPSMNDGEGWWLWKTTRWSLARKAVKNLMKSLEDEDRICASIFDQNFRNITETGSLKLQFEKLFYKKL
;
A
#
# COMPACT_ATOMS: atom_id res chain seq x y z
N MET A 1 -23.78 27.15 14.93
CA MET A 1 -22.35 27.44 14.66
C MET A 1 -21.36 26.69 15.57
N GLY A 2 -21.75 26.13 16.74
CA GLY A 2 -20.83 25.39 17.63
C GLY A 2 -20.37 24.00 17.16
N ASN A 3 -21.23 23.24 16.46
CA ASN A 3 -20.89 21.85 16.05
C ASN A 3 -19.85 21.76 14.92
N GLN A 4 -19.78 22.77 14.05
CA GLN A 4 -18.90 22.73 12.87
C GLN A 4 -17.43 22.96 13.26
N LYS A 5 -17.15 23.90 14.16
CA LYS A 5 -15.80 24.11 14.72
C LYS A 5 -15.30 22.87 15.47
N SER A 6 -16.16 22.20 16.23
CA SER A 6 -15.80 20.96 16.94
C SER A 6 -15.44 19.81 15.99
N LEU A 7 -16.14 19.69 14.86
CA LEU A 7 -15.84 18.68 13.85
C LEU A 7 -14.52 18.96 13.13
N GLU A 8 -14.27 20.21 12.75
CA GLU A 8 -13.01 20.63 12.11
C GLU A 8 -11.80 20.34 13.01
N GLU A 9 -11.91 20.61 14.32
CA GLU A 9 -10.87 20.28 15.30
C GLU A 9 -10.63 18.76 15.43
N LYS A 10 -11.72 17.96 15.45
CA LYS A 10 -11.62 16.49 15.46
C LYS A 10 -10.95 15.96 14.21
N VAL A 11 -11.30 16.49 13.04
CA VAL A 11 -10.68 16.11 11.76
C VAL A 11 -9.20 16.46 11.79
N LYS A 12 -8.83 17.69 12.18
CA LYS A 12 -7.43 18.11 12.27
C LYS A 12 -6.62 17.22 13.22
N SER A 13 -7.16 16.93 14.41
CA SER A 13 -6.54 16.02 15.38
C SER A 13 -6.34 14.61 14.82
N SER A 14 -7.34 14.07 14.13
CA SER A 14 -7.29 12.75 13.49
C SER A 14 -6.23 12.69 12.40
N MET A 15 -6.08 13.75 11.59
CA MET A 15 -5.04 13.84 10.58
C MET A 15 -3.63 13.87 11.18
N VAL A 16 -3.46 14.50 12.36
CA VAL A 16 -2.19 14.45 13.11
C VAL A 16 -1.92 13.04 13.65
N GLN A 17 -2.94 12.32 14.13
CA GLN A 17 -2.78 10.93 14.59
C GLN A 17 -2.38 9.99 13.44
N LEU A 18 -3.03 10.11 12.28
CA LEU A 18 -2.67 9.35 11.08
C LEU A 18 -1.23 9.62 10.66
N HIS A 19 -0.81 10.89 10.69
CA HIS A 19 0.57 11.27 10.38
C HIS A 19 1.58 10.61 11.34
N LYS A 20 1.31 10.64 12.64
CA LYS A 20 2.16 9.99 13.66
C LYS A 20 2.26 8.47 13.47
N MET A 21 1.22 7.84 12.94
CA MET A 21 1.21 6.42 12.61
C MET A 21 1.99 6.06 11.34
N GLY A 22 2.47 7.05 10.58
CA GLY A 22 3.19 6.87 9.33
C GLY A 22 2.37 7.12 8.06
N PHE A 23 1.07 7.41 8.16
CA PHE A 23 0.24 7.74 6.99
C PHE A 23 0.42 9.21 6.60
N GLN A 24 1.36 9.42 5.68
CA GLN A 24 1.79 10.72 5.24
C GLN A 24 1.14 11.11 3.91
N LEU A 25 1.00 12.41 3.68
CA LEU A 25 0.58 12.94 2.39
C LEU A 25 1.73 12.85 1.39
N LYS A 26 1.41 12.85 0.09
CA LYS A 26 2.37 12.82 -1.02
C LYS A 26 3.50 13.84 -0.90
N GLN A 27 3.22 15.05 -0.40
CA GLN A 27 4.21 16.13 -0.32
C GLN A 27 5.29 15.84 0.73
N ASN A 28 5.08 14.85 1.61
CA ASN A 28 6.07 14.43 2.58
C ASN A 28 6.99 13.36 1.97
N GLU A 29 8.20 13.78 1.58
CA GLU A 29 9.19 12.89 0.97
C GLU A 29 9.90 11.95 1.98
N SER A 30 9.54 11.96 3.27
CA SER A 30 10.27 11.16 4.27
C SER A 30 10.21 9.65 3.99
N THR A 31 9.07 9.14 3.50
CA THR A 31 8.96 7.76 3.01
C THR A 31 10.05 7.41 1.97
N ILE A 32 10.25 8.28 0.97
CA ILE A 32 11.26 8.07 -0.08
C ILE A 32 12.67 8.26 0.47
N SER A 33 12.88 9.24 1.34
CA SER A 33 14.17 9.50 1.97
C SER A 33 14.64 8.30 2.79
N GLU A 34 13.77 7.75 3.62
CA GLU A 34 14.11 6.63 4.47
C GLU A 34 14.28 5.33 3.68
N LEU A 35 13.46 5.08 2.64
CA LEU A 35 13.70 3.99 1.70
C LEU A 35 15.05 4.12 0.99
N LYS A 36 15.48 5.33 0.64
CA LYS A 36 16.81 5.57 0.05
C LYS A 36 17.94 5.24 1.03
N ASN A 37 17.75 5.55 2.31
CA ASN A 37 18.76 5.40 3.36
C ASN A 37 18.80 3.98 3.95
N TYR A 38 17.79 3.15 3.70
CA TYR A 38 17.82 1.76 4.08
C TYR A 38 18.61 0.91 3.09
N ASN A 39 19.42 0.02 3.64
CA ASN A 39 20.17 -0.98 2.91
C ASN A 39 19.86 -2.36 3.51
N PRO A 40 19.25 -3.29 2.75
CA PRO A 40 19.03 -4.67 3.18
C PRO A 40 20.30 -5.32 3.75
N LYS A 41 20.21 -5.89 4.96
CA LYS A 41 21.38 -6.42 5.69
C LYS A 41 21.46 -7.95 5.57
N LYS A 42 22.68 -8.49 5.56
CA LYS A 42 22.94 -9.94 5.55
C LYS A 42 22.46 -10.62 6.84
N GLY A 43 22.05 -11.89 6.72
CA GLY A 43 21.73 -12.77 7.85
C GLY A 43 20.32 -12.62 8.43
N GLN A 44 19.44 -11.86 7.79
CA GLN A 44 18.05 -11.72 8.20
C GLN A 44 17.15 -12.58 7.31
N GLY A 45 16.19 -13.28 7.92
CA GLY A 45 15.13 -13.99 7.22
C GLY A 45 13.93 -13.11 6.89
N THR A 46 12.96 -13.72 6.20
CA THR A 46 11.83 -13.06 5.58
C THR A 46 10.56 -13.42 6.34
N ALA A 47 9.89 -12.42 6.92
CA ALA A 47 8.72 -12.58 7.77
C ALA A 47 7.44 -12.04 7.09
N VAL A 48 7.05 -12.64 5.96
CA VAL A 48 5.96 -12.13 5.10
C VAL A 48 4.60 -12.17 5.80
N ARG A 49 4.23 -13.24 6.51
CA ARG A 49 2.92 -13.30 7.21
C ARG A 49 2.82 -12.24 8.30
N ASP A 50 3.89 -12.02 9.04
CA ASP A 50 3.94 -10.94 10.03
C ASP A 50 3.81 -9.57 9.36
N ALA A 51 4.32 -9.41 8.13
CA ALA A 51 4.25 -8.15 7.39
C ALA A 51 2.83 -7.85 6.93
N ILE A 52 2.15 -8.89 6.45
CA ILE A 52 0.74 -8.79 6.09
C ILE A 52 -0.09 -8.39 7.33
N LEU A 53 0.11 -9.08 8.46
CA LEU A 53 -0.60 -8.80 9.71
C LEU A 53 -0.32 -7.38 10.23
N PHE A 54 0.94 -6.95 10.17
CA PHE A 54 1.37 -5.62 10.57
C PHE A 54 0.68 -4.53 9.73
N GLY A 55 0.65 -4.69 8.41
CA GLY A 55 -0.02 -3.73 7.54
C GLY A 55 -1.53 -3.65 7.78
N PHE A 56 -2.21 -4.77 8.02
CA PHE A 56 -3.62 -4.73 8.42
C PHE A 56 -3.83 -4.06 9.77
N THR A 57 -2.97 -4.31 10.73
CA THR A 57 -3.01 -3.63 12.03
C THR A 57 -2.97 -2.11 11.85
N LYS A 58 -2.11 -1.61 10.97
CA LYS A 58 -2.02 -0.19 10.62
C LYS A 58 -3.29 0.34 9.96
N ILE A 59 -3.80 -0.38 8.98
CA ILE A 59 -5.01 -0.02 8.24
C ILE A 59 -6.23 0.04 9.17
N LEU A 60 -6.44 -0.99 10.00
CA LEU A 60 -7.55 -1.04 10.95
C LEU A 60 -7.49 0.11 11.97
N ASN A 61 -6.30 0.42 12.48
CA ASN A 61 -6.13 1.57 13.35
C ASN A 61 -6.42 2.90 12.64
N ALA A 62 -6.01 3.04 11.37
CA ALA A 62 -6.35 4.21 10.56
C ALA A 62 -7.87 4.32 10.34
N MET A 63 -8.55 3.21 10.07
CA MET A 63 -10.00 3.17 9.95
C MET A 63 -10.71 3.63 11.22
N ILE A 64 -10.25 3.20 12.39
CA ILE A 64 -10.84 3.62 13.67
C ILE A 64 -10.71 5.14 13.84
N ILE A 65 -9.55 5.70 13.54
CA ILE A 65 -9.33 7.14 13.58
C ILE A 65 -10.28 7.87 12.61
N LEU A 66 -10.41 7.37 11.38
CA LEU A 66 -11.29 7.97 10.37
C LEU A 66 -12.78 7.82 10.71
N LYS A 67 -13.18 6.71 11.33
CA LYS A 67 -14.55 6.47 11.81
C LYS A 67 -14.92 7.48 12.89
N ASN A 68 -14.01 7.76 13.82
CA ASN A 68 -14.22 8.71 14.91
C ASN A 68 -14.37 10.18 14.46
N CYS A 69 -14.01 10.49 13.21
CA CYS A 69 -14.18 11.82 12.61
C CYS A 69 -15.09 11.83 11.38
N GLU A 70 -15.90 10.78 11.18
CA GLU A 70 -16.87 10.69 10.07
C GLU A 70 -16.22 10.83 8.68
N GLN A 71 -14.96 10.39 8.55
CA GLN A 71 -14.20 10.43 7.28
C GLN A 71 -14.01 9.04 6.67
N LEU A 72 -14.42 7.96 7.33
CA LEU A 72 -14.13 6.58 6.89
C LEU A 72 -14.57 6.31 5.45
N ASP A 73 -15.79 6.71 5.09
CA ASP A 73 -16.38 6.43 3.77
C ASP A 73 -15.72 7.20 2.62
N GLN A 74 -14.84 8.15 2.93
CA GLN A 74 -14.09 8.90 1.92
C GLN A 74 -12.83 8.18 1.45
N TYR A 75 -12.36 7.16 2.18
CA TYR A 75 -11.10 6.46 1.91
C TYR A 75 -11.31 5.04 1.43
N LYS A 76 -10.48 4.62 0.46
CA LYS A 76 -10.26 3.22 0.09
C LYS A 76 -8.93 2.76 0.66
N PHE A 77 -8.92 1.55 1.22
CA PHE A 77 -7.74 0.98 1.86
C PHE A 77 -7.07 -0.03 0.95
N VAL A 78 -5.77 0.15 0.73
CA VAL A 78 -4.97 -0.73 -0.11
C VAL A 78 -3.73 -1.15 0.67
N HIS A 79 -3.44 -2.44 0.69
CA HIS A 79 -2.20 -2.98 1.25
C HIS A 79 -1.40 -3.63 0.14
N ILE A 80 -0.21 -3.13 -0.13
CA ILE A 80 0.72 -3.68 -1.11
C ILE A 80 1.89 -4.32 -0.35
N VAL A 81 2.10 -5.61 -0.57
CA VAL A 81 3.22 -6.38 -0.04
C VAL A 81 4.16 -6.73 -1.19
N LEU A 82 5.45 -6.38 -1.06
CA LEU A 82 6.48 -6.71 -2.05
C LEU A 82 7.54 -7.60 -1.40
N THR A 83 7.84 -8.76 -1.99
CA THR A 83 8.82 -9.73 -1.47
C THR A 83 9.51 -10.49 -2.60
N ASP A 84 10.74 -10.96 -2.34
CA ASP A 84 11.50 -11.85 -3.23
C ASP A 84 11.84 -13.20 -2.57
N GLY A 85 11.32 -13.46 -1.36
CA GLY A 85 11.60 -14.66 -0.59
C GLY A 85 10.39 -15.32 0.05
N GLU A 86 10.50 -16.61 0.29
CA GLU A 86 9.52 -17.38 1.07
C GLU A 86 9.47 -16.92 2.53
N ASP A 87 8.32 -17.08 3.17
CA ASP A 87 8.21 -16.83 4.60
C ASP A 87 8.90 -17.93 5.40
N ASN A 88 10.01 -17.56 6.03
CA ASN A 88 10.84 -18.46 6.83
C ASN A 88 11.06 -17.97 8.28
N SER A 89 10.51 -16.80 8.62
CA SER A 89 10.78 -16.16 9.92
C SER A 89 9.53 -15.62 10.62
N SER A 90 8.33 -15.69 10.01
CA SER A 90 7.13 -15.18 10.68
C SER A 90 6.71 -16.01 11.87
N SER A 91 6.36 -15.32 12.95
CA SER A 91 5.73 -15.85 14.16
C SER A 91 4.24 -16.14 13.97
N THR A 92 3.58 -15.42 13.06
CA THR A 92 2.15 -15.59 12.74
C THR A 92 1.91 -16.93 12.03
N SER A 93 0.98 -17.73 12.56
CA SER A 93 0.56 -18.97 11.90
C SER A 93 -0.28 -18.70 10.65
N ILE A 94 -0.26 -19.65 9.71
CA ILE A 94 -1.10 -19.61 8.49
C ILE A 94 -2.59 -19.48 8.85
N SER A 95 -3.05 -20.23 9.86
CA SER A 95 -4.45 -20.22 10.28
C SER A 95 -4.88 -18.86 10.83
N ASN A 96 -4.04 -18.23 11.67
CA ASN A 96 -4.31 -16.91 12.21
C ASN A 96 -4.37 -15.85 11.11
N LEU A 97 -3.39 -15.87 10.19
CA LEU A 97 -3.39 -14.94 9.06
C LEU A 97 -4.63 -15.12 8.18
N SER A 98 -5.00 -16.36 7.84
CA SER A 98 -6.15 -16.66 7.00
C SER A 98 -7.47 -16.17 7.61
N ALA A 99 -7.63 -16.35 8.92
CA ALA A 99 -8.81 -15.87 9.65
C ALA A 99 -8.94 -14.34 9.60
N ILE A 100 -7.81 -13.62 9.63
CA ILE A 100 -7.78 -12.16 9.53
C ILE A 100 -8.07 -11.72 8.10
N LEU A 101 -7.42 -12.33 7.10
CA LEU A 101 -7.65 -12.06 5.68
C LEU A 101 -9.13 -12.18 5.30
N ASN A 102 -9.78 -13.27 5.73
CA ASN A 102 -11.21 -13.47 5.48
C ASN A 102 -12.11 -12.38 6.08
N LYS A 103 -11.69 -11.74 7.18
CA LYS A 103 -12.46 -10.68 7.84
C LYS A 103 -12.23 -9.30 7.23
N VAL A 104 -11.10 -9.07 6.58
CA VAL A 104 -10.70 -7.73 6.06
C VAL A 104 -10.83 -7.60 4.55
N LYS A 105 -11.15 -8.67 3.83
CA LYS A 105 -11.22 -8.72 2.37
C LYS A 105 -12.12 -7.66 1.71
N ASP A 106 -13.26 -7.36 2.34
CA ASP A 106 -14.24 -6.39 1.81
C ASP A 106 -13.89 -4.95 2.20
N ILE A 107 -12.91 -4.80 3.10
CA ILE A 107 -12.50 -3.55 3.72
C ILE A 107 -11.22 -3.02 3.07
N CYS A 108 -10.26 -3.92 2.84
CA CYS A 108 -8.94 -3.60 2.34
C CYS A 108 -8.59 -4.50 1.17
N ARG A 109 -8.21 -3.87 0.04
CA ARG A 109 -7.68 -4.57 -1.11
C ARG A 109 -6.20 -4.91 -0.87
N THR A 110 -5.88 -6.18 -0.78
CA THR A 110 -4.50 -6.65 -0.53
C THR A 110 -3.87 -7.19 -1.81
N LEU A 111 -2.76 -6.57 -2.21
CA LEU A 111 -1.95 -6.93 -3.37
C LEU A 111 -0.62 -7.50 -2.87
N ILE A 112 -0.29 -8.72 -3.25
CA ILE A 112 0.99 -9.36 -2.94
C ILE A 112 1.77 -9.48 -4.24
N ILE A 113 3.00 -8.97 -4.24
CA ILE A 113 3.90 -8.93 -5.37
C ILE A 113 5.11 -9.81 -5.02
N GLY A 114 5.22 -10.95 -5.70
CA GLY A 114 6.40 -11.83 -5.64
C GLY A 114 7.37 -11.47 -6.76
N ILE A 115 8.62 -11.19 -6.42
CA ILE A 115 9.69 -10.90 -7.38
C ILE A 115 10.47 -12.19 -7.67
N ASP A 116 10.44 -12.65 -8.92
CA ASP A 116 11.07 -13.90 -9.33
C ASP A 116 10.60 -15.11 -8.50
N MET A 117 9.33 -15.09 -8.07
CA MET A 117 8.70 -16.07 -7.19
C MET A 117 7.37 -16.55 -7.75
N LYS A 118 7.05 -17.82 -7.50
CA LYS A 118 5.75 -18.41 -7.84
C LYS A 118 4.77 -18.35 -6.66
N LYS A 119 3.47 -18.35 -6.96
CA LYS A 119 2.40 -18.28 -5.93
C LYS A 119 2.47 -19.44 -4.93
N GLU A 120 2.85 -20.63 -5.39
CA GLU A 120 2.91 -21.85 -4.57
C GLU A 120 3.91 -21.73 -3.41
N GLN A 121 4.90 -20.84 -3.55
CA GLN A 121 5.89 -20.52 -2.52
C GLN A 121 5.29 -19.71 -1.36
N LEU A 122 4.07 -19.19 -1.51
CA LEU A 122 3.34 -18.44 -0.48
C LEU A 122 1.95 -19.08 -0.28
N PRO A 123 1.87 -20.29 0.30
CA PRO A 123 0.64 -21.11 0.32
C PRO A 123 -0.50 -20.51 1.15
N TYR A 124 -0.20 -19.52 1.98
CA TYR A 124 -1.17 -18.76 2.78
C TYR A 124 -1.82 -17.60 2.01
N ILE A 125 -1.41 -17.34 0.77
CA ILE A 125 -2.10 -16.40 -0.12
C ILE A 125 -3.42 -17.04 -0.52
N SER A 126 -4.43 -16.74 0.29
CA SER A 126 -5.82 -17.13 0.06
C SER A 126 -6.38 -16.49 -1.23
N LYS A 127 -7.59 -16.90 -1.62
CA LYS A 127 -8.36 -16.23 -2.69
C LYS A 127 -8.64 -14.75 -2.40
N GLU A 128 -8.48 -14.32 -1.15
CA GLU A 128 -8.80 -12.97 -0.70
C GLU A 128 -7.69 -11.95 -0.96
N CYS A 129 -6.50 -12.41 -1.40
CA CYS A 129 -5.42 -11.54 -1.85
C CYS A 129 -5.25 -11.65 -3.37
N GLU A 130 -4.97 -10.53 -4.02
CA GLU A 130 -4.46 -10.53 -5.38
C GLU A 130 -2.96 -10.83 -5.36
N TYR A 131 -2.52 -11.74 -6.21
CA TYR A 131 -1.11 -12.11 -6.33
C TYR A 131 -0.58 -11.76 -7.71
N TYR A 132 0.58 -11.12 -7.74
CA TYR A 132 1.32 -10.78 -8.95
C TYR A 132 2.72 -11.41 -8.87
N ASP A 133 2.99 -12.35 -9.76
CA ASP A 133 4.33 -12.83 -10.07
C ASP A 133 4.95 -11.89 -11.11
N VAL A 134 6.12 -11.35 -10.82
CA VAL A 134 6.86 -10.47 -11.73
C VAL A 134 8.33 -10.75 -11.71
N ARG A 135 8.98 -10.54 -12.85
CA ARG A 135 10.44 -10.47 -12.87
C ARG A 135 10.93 -9.19 -12.23
N SER A 136 12.15 -9.22 -11.71
CA SER A 136 12.83 -8.02 -11.17
C SER A 136 12.74 -6.80 -12.11
N SER A 137 12.93 -7.00 -13.42
CA SER A 137 12.86 -5.95 -14.44
C SER A 137 11.45 -5.37 -14.67
N GLU A 138 10.40 -6.05 -14.21
CA GLU A 138 9.00 -5.71 -14.46
C GLU A 138 8.35 -4.96 -13.28
N ILE A 139 9.02 -4.86 -12.13
CA ILE A 139 8.49 -4.22 -10.91
C ILE A 139 7.91 -2.83 -11.20
N GLU A 140 8.64 -1.98 -11.93
CA GLU A 140 8.19 -0.62 -12.25
C GLU A 140 6.91 -0.62 -13.12
N SER A 141 6.85 -1.52 -14.11
CA SER A 141 5.67 -1.67 -14.98
C SER A 141 4.46 -2.16 -14.20
N LEU A 142 4.65 -3.08 -13.24
CA LEU A 142 3.58 -3.56 -12.38
C LEU A 142 3.03 -2.45 -11.49
N PHE A 143 3.88 -1.68 -10.82
CA PHE A 143 3.41 -0.56 -10.00
C PHE A 143 2.65 0.49 -10.83
N HIS A 144 3.05 0.68 -12.09
CA HIS A 144 2.28 1.52 -13.01
C HIS A 144 0.88 0.94 -13.28
N ARG A 145 0.78 -0.36 -13.61
CA ARG A 145 -0.51 -1.05 -13.79
C ARG A 145 -1.37 -1.02 -12.53
N ILE A 146 -0.79 -1.24 -11.36
CA ILE A 146 -1.47 -1.13 -10.06
C ILE A 146 -2.04 0.29 -9.91
N SER A 147 -1.23 1.32 -10.16
CA SER A 147 -1.67 2.72 -10.07
C SER A 147 -2.84 3.03 -11.00
N VAL A 148 -2.84 2.49 -12.22
CA VAL A 148 -3.96 2.62 -13.17
C VAL A 148 -5.18 1.83 -12.70
N SER A 149 -5.01 0.58 -12.24
CA SER A 149 -6.10 -0.28 -11.79
C SER A 149 -6.79 0.23 -10.52
N LEU A 150 -6.06 0.98 -9.68
CA LEU A 150 -6.59 1.68 -8.52
C LEU A 150 -7.21 3.04 -8.92
N GLY A 151 -7.11 3.46 -10.18
CA GLY A 151 -7.57 4.79 -10.60
C GLY A 151 -6.78 5.94 -9.95
N LEU A 152 -5.57 5.68 -9.45
CA LEU A 152 -4.69 6.72 -8.90
C LEU A 152 -4.19 7.65 -10.01
N LYS A 153 -3.90 7.08 -11.18
CA LYS A 153 -3.68 7.84 -12.41
C LYS A 153 -4.97 7.88 -13.21
N VAL A 154 -5.50 9.09 -13.40
CA VAL A 154 -6.48 9.34 -14.47
C VAL A 154 -5.69 9.29 -15.78
N THR A 155 -5.73 8.16 -16.49
CA THR A 155 -5.38 8.18 -17.90
C THR A 155 -6.47 8.97 -18.61
N THR A 156 -6.21 10.24 -18.90
CA THR A 156 -6.93 11.02 -19.91
C THR A 156 -6.60 10.44 -21.29
N ALA A 157 -6.98 9.18 -21.50
CA ALA A 157 -7.18 8.61 -22.81
C ALA A 157 -8.69 8.56 -23.00
N VAL A 158 -9.29 9.72 -23.32
CA VAL A 158 -10.52 9.72 -24.13
C VAL A 158 -10.08 9.28 -25.52
N GLY A 159 -9.90 7.96 -25.66
CA GLY A 159 -9.55 7.26 -26.88
C GLY A 159 -10.55 6.13 -27.00
N ALA A 160 -11.54 6.35 -27.87
CA ALA A 160 -12.64 5.48 -28.23
C ALA A 160 -12.43 3.98 -27.94
N ILE A 161 -13.26 3.40 -27.05
CA ILE A 161 -13.53 1.96 -27.09
C ILE A 161 -14.63 1.78 -28.12
N VAL A 162 -14.24 1.41 -29.34
CA VAL A 162 -15.18 0.84 -30.32
C VAL A 162 -14.92 -0.66 -30.33
N GLN A 163 -15.84 -1.43 -29.77
CA GLN A 163 -16.10 -2.77 -30.28
C GLN A 163 -17.58 -3.10 -30.12
N ASN A 164 -18.21 -3.22 -31.29
CA ASN A 164 -19.50 -3.81 -31.61
C ASN A 164 -20.74 -2.92 -31.39
N ASP A 165 -21.05 -2.21 -32.47
CA ASP A 165 -22.32 -1.63 -32.89
C ASP A 165 -23.11 -0.75 -31.91
N VAL A 166 -23.13 0.54 -32.28
CA VAL A 166 -23.91 1.68 -31.77
C VAL A 166 -23.16 2.61 -30.79
N GLY A 167 -22.72 3.76 -31.33
CA GLY A 167 -22.48 4.99 -30.57
C GLY A 167 -21.04 5.53 -30.63
N VAL A 168 -20.68 6.21 -31.73
CA VAL A 168 -19.49 7.06 -31.78
C VAL A 168 -19.79 8.37 -31.07
N ILE A 169 -19.21 8.59 -29.88
CA ILE A 169 -19.09 9.95 -29.31
C ILE A 169 -17.67 10.43 -29.58
N ALA A 170 -17.51 11.21 -30.64
CA ALA A 170 -16.35 12.06 -30.82
C ALA A 170 -16.46 13.23 -29.84
N VAL A 171 -15.68 13.20 -28.76
CA VAL A 171 -15.53 14.39 -27.91
C VAL A 171 -14.51 15.31 -28.60
N SER A 172 -15.03 16.09 -29.55
CA SER A 172 -14.37 17.31 -30.00
C SER A 172 -14.22 18.25 -28.81
N GLN A 173 -13.05 18.89 -28.75
CA GLN A 173 -12.65 19.86 -27.74
C GLN A 173 -13.74 20.87 -27.36
N LYS A 174 -13.67 21.34 -26.10
CA LYS A 174 -14.40 22.46 -25.49
C LYS A 174 -15.85 22.21 -25.05
N LYS A 175 -16.00 21.43 -23.99
CA LYS A 175 -16.88 21.77 -22.86
C LYS A 175 -16.48 20.89 -21.69
N GLU A 176 -16.31 21.49 -20.52
CA GLU A 176 -16.16 20.79 -19.25
C GLU A 176 -17.36 19.86 -19.04
N LEU A 177 -17.25 18.61 -19.50
CA LEU A 177 -17.99 17.52 -18.91
C LEU A 177 -17.29 17.24 -17.57
N SER A 178 -17.55 18.12 -16.61
CA SER A 178 -17.27 17.89 -15.20
C SER A 178 -18.23 16.81 -14.71
N LEU A 179 -17.99 15.57 -15.15
CA LEU A 179 -18.38 14.41 -14.38
C LEU A 179 -17.69 14.59 -13.02
N ASN A 180 -18.44 15.14 -12.05
CA ASN A 180 -18.09 15.14 -10.64
C ASN A 180 -18.16 13.69 -10.13
N LEU A 181 -17.34 12.82 -10.70
CA LEU A 181 -16.97 11.56 -10.09
C LEU A 181 -16.23 11.95 -8.83
N ARG A 182 -16.93 11.88 -7.68
CA ARG A 182 -16.33 12.08 -6.37
C ARG A 182 -15.27 10.98 -6.20
N ARG A 183 -14.03 11.30 -6.55
CA ARG A 183 -12.88 10.40 -6.40
C ARG A 183 -12.77 10.01 -4.93
N CYS A 184 -12.64 8.71 -4.66
CA CYS A 184 -12.30 8.25 -3.33
C CYS A 184 -10.83 8.55 -3.05
N LYS A 185 -10.54 8.98 -1.82
CA LYS A 185 -9.19 9.14 -1.29
C LYS A 185 -8.59 7.77 -1.05
N TYR A 186 -7.27 7.62 -1.12
CA TYR A 186 -6.61 6.36 -0.86
C TYR A 186 -5.78 6.40 0.42
N MET A 187 -5.85 5.31 1.18
CA MET A 187 -4.98 5.00 2.31
C MET A 187 -4.17 3.76 1.93
N ILE A 188 -2.90 3.96 1.57
CA ILE A 188 -2.03 2.92 1.04
C ILE A 188 -1.02 2.52 2.11
N MET A 189 -0.99 1.24 2.46
CA MET A 189 0.07 0.62 3.25
C MET A 189 1.01 -0.14 2.32
N LEU A 190 2.30 0.18 2.35
CA LEU A 190 3.35 -0.55 1.68
C LEU A 190 4.16 -1.33 2.70
N THR A 191 4.25 -2.65 2.54
CA THR A 191 5.18 -3.49 3.31
C THR A 191 6.18 -4.09 2.33
N ILE A 192 7.45 -3.69 2.45
CA ILE A 192 8.50 -4.03 1.49
C ILE A 192 9.52 -4.92 2.18
N ASP A 193 9.86 -6.02 1.55
CA ASP A 193 10.90 -6.92 2.00
C ASP A 193 12.26 -6.20 2.03
N GLY A 194 12.93 -6.26 3.17
CA GLY A 194 14.27 -5.74 3.42
C GLY A 194 15.30 -6.84 3.63
N SER A 195 14.97 -8.08 3.31
CA SER A 195 15.88 -9.22 3.38
C SER A 195 17.06 -9.06 2.41
N PRO A 196 18.21 -9.68 2.70
CA PRO A 196 19.43 -9.49 1.92
C PRO A 196 19.29 -9.83 0.42
N SER A 197 18.40 -10.75 0.04
CA SER A 197 18.13 -11.11 -1.37
C SER A 197 17.61 -9.94 -2.20
N MET A 198 16.96 -8.97 -1.56
CA MET A 198 16.51 -7.73 -2.23
C MET A 198 17.68 -6.87 -2.73
N ASN A 199 18.89 -7.09 -2.20
CA ASN A 199 20.12 -6.44 -2.67
C ASN A 199 20.86 -7.21 -3.76
N ASP A 200 20.39 -8.39 -4.15
CA ASP A 200 20.96 -9.11 -5.27
C ASP A 200 20.66 -8.37 -6.59
N GLY A 201 21.61 -8.40 -7.52
CA GLY A 201 21.48 -7.79 -8.84
C GLY A 201 22.18 -8.64 -9.90
N GLU A 202 21.91 -8.34 -11.16
CA GLU A 202 22.54 -8.99 -12.31
C GLU A 202 23.58 -8.05 -12.96
N GLY A 203 24.80 -8.55 -13.20
CA GLY A 203 25.85 -7.92 -14.04
C GLY A 203 26.70 -6.83 -13.37
N TRP A 204 27.92 -6.59 -13.87
CA TRP A 204 29.01 -5.78 -13.26
C TRP A 204 28.66 -4.31 -12.88
N TRP A 205 27.48 -3.79 -13.27
CA TRP A 205 26.91 -2.48 -12.91
C TRP A 205 25.95 -2.53 -11.69
N LEU A 206 26.03 -3.62 -10.91
CA LEU A 206 25.03 -4.19 -9.98
C LEU A 206 24.23 -3.24 -9.08
N TRP A 207 24.79 -2.13 -8.58
CA TRP A 207 24.10 -1.29 -7.60
C TRP A 207 22.86 -0.53 -8.12
N LYS A 208 22.70 -0.39 -9.44
CA LYS A 208 21.59 0.36 -10.07
C LYS A 208 20.43 -0.55 -10.42
N THR A 209 20.66 -1.86 -10.51
CA THR A 209 19.72 -2.88 -11.00
C THR A 209 19.27 -3.87 -9.93
N THR A 210 19.63 -3.65 -8.66
CA THR A 210 19.12 -4.49 -7.57
C THR A 210 17.60 -4.42 -7.46
N ARG A 211 16.97 -5.50 -6.98
CA ARG A 211 15.53 -5.53 -6.68
C ARG A 211 15.12 -4.35 -5.79
N TRP A 212 15.94 -4.04 -4.79
CA TRP A 212 15.76 -2.89 -3.90
C TRP A 212 15.78 -1.55 -4.65
N SER A 213 16.73 -1.35 -5.57
CA SER A 213 16.80 -0.14 -6.39
C SER A 213 15.53 0.03 -7.24
N LEU A 214 15.07 -1.05 -7.86
CA LEU A 214 13.88 -1.08 -8.71
C LEU A 214 12.60 -0.86 -7.88
N ALA A 215 12.48 -1.50 -6.72
CA ALA A 215 11.39 -1.30 -5.77
C ALA A 215 11.30 0.17 -5.31
N ARG A 216 12.42 0.78 -4.91
CA ARG A 216 12.46 2.21 -4.54
C ARG A 216 12.00 3.12 -5.66
N LYS A 217 12.44 2.85 -6.90
CA LYS A 217 12.02 3.61 -8.08
C LYS A 217 10.53 3.46 -8.33
N ALA A 218 10.01 2.23 -8.23
CA ALA A 218 8.59 1.93 -8.40
C ALA A 218 7.72 2.62 -7.33
N VAL A 219 8.11 2.59 -6.05
CA VAL A 219 7.43 3.28 -4.95
C VAL A 219 7.46 4.80 -5.16
N LYS A 220 8.60 5.37 -5.59
CA LYS A 220 8.68 6.79 -5.95
C LYS A 220 7.69 7.16 -7.04
N ASN A 221 7.53 6.32 -8.06
CA ASN A 221 6.57 6.55 -9.13
C ASN A 221 5.11 6.39 -8.68
N LEU A 222 4.84 5.44 -7.77
CA LEU A 222 3.53 5.32 -7.12
C LEU A 222 3.19 6.59 -6.35
N MET A 223 4.09 7.09 -5.51
CA MET A 223 3.89 8.33 -4.75
C MET A 223 3.64 9.55 -5.63
N LYS A 224 4.31 9.64 -6.78
CA LYS A 224 4.03 10.70 -7.77
C LYS A 224 2.61 10.64 -8.34
N SER A 225 2.01 9.46 -8.34
CA SER A 225 0.66 9.20 -8.87
C SER A 225 -0.45 9.46 -7.86
N LEU A 226 -0.11 9.73 -6.60
CA LEU A 226 -1.07 10.09 -5.56
C LEU A 226 -1.55 11.53 -5.75
N GLU A 227 -2.76 11.83 -5.30
CA GLU A 227 -3.26 13.20 -5.16
C GLU A 227 -2.89 13.79 -3.81
N ASP A 228 -3.23 15.06 -3.62
CA ASP A 228 -2.88 15.80 -2.40
C ASP A 228 -3.54 15.27 -1.13
N GLU A 229 -4.68 14.57 -1.25
CA GLU A 229 -5.43 14.00 -0.12
C GLU A 229 -5.15 12.50 0.10
N ASP A 230 -4.48 11.85 -0.84
CA ASP A 230 -4.08 10.45 -0.72
C ASP A 230 -2.96 10.32 0.32
N ARG A 231 -3.00 9.22 1.07
CA ARG A 231 -2.06 8.95 2.16
C ARG A 231 -1.34 7.64 1.94
N ILE A 232 -0.04 7.64 2.22
CA ILE A 232 0.81 6.46 2.11
C ILE A 232 1.62 6.27 3.40
N CYS A 233 1.71 5.02 3.82
CA CYS A 233 2.59 4.54 4.87
C CYS A 233 3.46 3.45 4.27
N ALA A 234 4.74 3.40 4.64
CA ALA A 234 5.63 2.33 4.23
C ALA A 234 6.32 1.72 5.45
N SER A 235 6.54 0.42 5.42
CA SER A 235 7.38 -0.29 6.38
C SER A 235 8.29 -1.27 5.64
N ILE A 236 9.50 -1.44 6.16
CA ILE A 236 10.38 -2.51 5.72
C ILE A 236 10.22 -3.66 6.69
N PHE A 237 10.07 -4.87 6.16
CA PHE A 237 10.07 -6.06 6.97
C PHE A 237 11.31 -6.91 6.69
N ASP A 238 11.87 -7.38 7.78
CA ASP A 238 12.90 -8.40 7.91
C ASP A 238 12.55 -9.16 9.21
N GLN A 239 13.49 -9.89 9.82
CA GLN A 239 13.26 -10.53 11.13
C GLN A 239 12.90 -9.58 12.28
N ASN A 240 13.23 -8.28 12.18
CA ASN A 240 13.12 -7.31 13.26
C ASN A 240 12.09 -6.20 12.99
N PHE A 241 11.31 -6.26 11.91
CA PHE A 241 10.29 -5.27 11.51
C PHE A 241 10.67 -3.81 11.74
N ARG A 242 11.04 -3.09 10.66
CA ARG A 242 11.38 -1.67 10.76
C ARG A 242 10.28 -0.79 10.18
N ASN A 243 9.62 -0.02 11.06
CA ASN A 243 8.84 1.12 10.63
C ASN A 243 9.77 2.21 10.11
N ILE A 244 9.73 2.37 8.79
CA ILE A 244 9.98 3.62 8.09
C ILE A 244 8.83 4.57 8.50
N THR A 245 8.76 5.85 8.25
CA THR A 245 7.53 6.69 8.41
C THR A 245 6.94 6.93 9.82
N GLU A 246 7.15 6.07 10.84
CA GLU A 246 6.66 6.35 12.21
C GLU A 246 7.48 7.45 12.89
N THR A 247 6.84 8.57 13.21
CA THR A 247 7.40 9.60 14.10
C THR A 247 6.80 9.44 15.49
N GLY A 248 7.43 8.60 16.33
CA GLY A 248 7.09 8.44 17.75
C GLY A 248 6.53 7.07 18.14
N SER A 249 6.61 6.77 19.44
CA SER A 249 6.14 5.51 20.05
C SER A 249 4.61 5.50 20.16
N LEU A 250 3.93 4.79 19.25
CA LEU A 250 2.54 4.39 19.43
C LEU A 250 2.49 2.89 19.77
N LYS A 251 2.25 2.58 21.04
CA LYS A 251 1.89 1.21 21.47
C LYS A 251 0.59 0.81 20.77
N LEU A 252 0.68 -0.16 19.87
CA LEU A 252 -0.43 -0.76 19.14
C LEU A 252 -1.39 -1.47 20.10
N GLN A 253 -2.70 -1.18 20.02
CA GLN A 253 -3.75 -1.90 20.75
C GLN A 253 -4.49 -2.85 19.79
N PHE A 254 -3.85 -3.94 19.39
CA PHE A 254 -4.44 -4.91 18.47
C PHE A 254 -5.45 -5.87 19.16
N GLU A 255 -5.17 -6.26 20.40
CA GLU A 255 -5.92 -7.36 21.06
C GLU A 255 -7.34 -6.99 21.51
N LYS A 256 -7.64 -5.71 21.77
CA LYS A 256 -8.95 -5.31 22.32
C LYS A 256 -10.07 -5.21 21.29
N LEU A 257 -9.74 -5.05 20.00
CA LEU A 257 -10.72 -4.76 18.94
C LEU A 257 -11.22 -6.00 18.22
N PHE A 258 -10.39 -7.05 18.06
CA PHE A 258 -10.81 -8.25 17.34
C PHE A 258 -11.75 -9.17 18.15
N TYR A 259 -11.75 -9.05 19.47
CA TYR A 259 -12.62 -9.81 20.38
C TYR A 259 -13.91 -9.09 20.79
N LYS A 260 -14.05 -7.79 20.49
CA LYS A 260 -15.31 -7.07 20.61
C LYS A 260 -15.85 -6.83 19.21
N LYS A 261 -16.76 -7.72 18.77
CA LYS A 261 -17.55 -7.66 17.53
C LYS A 261 -17.52 -6.26 16.86
N LEU A 262 -16.75 -6.15 15.77
CA LEU A 262 -17.01 -5.18 14.72
C LEU A 262 -18.32 -5.54 14.02
#